data_AF-F2DX33-F1
#
_entry.id   AF-F2DX33-F1
#
_cell.length_a   1.000
_cell.length_b   1.000
_cell.length_c   1.000
_cell.angle_alpha   90.00
_cell.angle_beta   90.00
_cell.angle_gamma   90.00
#
_symmetry.space_group_name_H-M   'P 1'
#
loop_
_entity.id
_entity.type
_entity.pdbx_description
1 polymer ?
#
loop_
_entity_poly.entity_id
_entity_poly.type
_entity_poly.pdbx_seq_one_letter_code
_entity_poly.pdbx_strand_id
1 'polypeptide(L)' 'MMGKMQMSFDDALKTTEPTPMPKVTPTTEILAALKKVQGLEDKELLRAYGKLIKDERMFEALMALPEDLRKPWLLTLE' A
#
# COMPACT_ATOMS: atom_id res chain seq x y z
N MET A 1 -26.34 -18.11 -35.37
CA MET A 1 -27.10 -17.17 -34.52
C MET A 1 -26.16 -16.68 -33.43
N MET A 2 -25.69 -15.43 -33.50
CA MET A 2 -24.83 -14.84 -32.47
C MET A 2 -25.70 -13.96 -31.56
N GLY A 3 -25.93 -14.42 -30.32
CA GLY A 3 -26.64 -13.65 -29.30
C GLY A 3 -25.80 -12.45 -28.87
N LYS A 4 -26.37 -11.24 -28.94
CA LYS A 4 -25.78 -10.04 -28.34
C LYS A 4 -25.84 -10.20 -26.81
N MET A 5 -24.70 -10.46 -26.18
CA MET A 5 -24.55 -10.34 -24.73
C MET A 5 -24.37 -8.85 -24.42
N GLN A 6 -25.47 -8.13 -24.24
CA GLN A 6 -25.45 -6.82 -23.60
C GLN A 6 -25.54 -7.06 -22.09
N MET A 7 -24.39 -7.07 -21.42
CA MET A 7 -24.37 -6.92 -19.96
C MET A 7 -24.77 -5.47 -19.67
N SER A 8 -25.91 -5.27 -19.03
CA SER A 8 -26.33 -3.94 -18.59
C SER A 8 -25.38 -3.47 -17.49
N PHE A 9 -25.10 -2.17 -17.41
CA PHE A 9 -24.39 -1.59 -16.25
C PHE A 9 -25.10 -1.93 -14.94
N ASP A 10 -26.43 -2.12 -14.98
CA ASP A 10 -27.22 -2.57 -13.83
C ASP A 10 -26.83 -3.97 -13.35
N ASP A 11 -26.44 -4.88 -14.25
CA ASP A 11 -26.00 -6.24 -13.87
C ASP A 11 -24.64 -6.22 -13.17
N ALA A 12 -23.75 -5.28 -13.53
CA ALA A 12 -22.46 -5.11 -12.87
C ALA A 12 -22.59 -4.56 -11.43
N LEU A 13 -23.69 -3.85 -11.12
CA LEU A 13 -23.97 -3.31 -9.79
C LEU A 13 -24.74 -4.27 -8.88
N LYS A 14 -25.26 -5.38 -9.43
CA LYS A 14 -26.03 -6.41 -8.67
C LYS A 14 -25.15 -7.36 -7.87
N THR A 15 -23.83 -7.32 -8.04
CA THR A 15 -22.89 -8.09 -7.22
C THR A 15 -22.80 -7.45 -5.83
N THR A 16 -23.69 -7.87 -4.94
CA THR A 16 -23.72 -7.49 -3.52
C THR A 16 -22.70 -8.26 -2.67
N GLU A 17 -21.70 -8.88 -3.28
CA GLU A 17 -20.58 -9.41 -2.51
C GLU A 17 -19.89 -8.22 -1.86
N PRO A 18 -19.70 -8.21 -0.53
CA PRO A 18 -18.97 -7.15 0.11
C PRO A 18 -17.58 -7.12 -0.50
N THR A 19 -17.29 -6.07 -1.27
CA THR A 19 -15.95 -5.80 -1.76
C THR A 19 -15.03 -5.91 -0.54
N PRO A 20 -13.97 -6.73 -0.58
CA PRO A 20 -13.07 -6.84 0.54
C PRO A 20 -12.66 -5.42 0.91
N MET A 21 -12.95 -5.03 2.15
CA MET A 21 -12.54 -3.73 2.66
C MET A 21 -11.07 -3.58 2.29
N PRO A 22 -10.63 -2.41 1.78
CA PRO A 22 -9.23 -2.16 1.57
C PRO A 22 -8.52 -2.63 2.83
N LYS A 23 -7.55 -3.53 2.68
CA LYS A 23 -6.70 -3.83 3.83
C LYS A 23 -6.16 -2.46 4.26
N VAL A 24 -6.13 -2.25 5.56
CA VAL A 24 -5.48 -1.05 6.09
C VAL A 24 -4.41 -1.62 6.96
N THR A 25 -3.19 -1.61 6.43
CA THR A 25 -2.02 -1.96 7.22
C THR A 25 -2.04 -1.15 8.51
N PRO A 26 -2.02 -1.80 9.69
CA PRO A 26 -2.01 -1.10 10.97
C PRO A 26 -0.82 -0.14 11.04
N THR A 27 -1.05 1.08 11.51
CA THR A 27 0.00 2.11 11.63
C THR A 27 1.16 1.66 12.53
N THR A 28 0.88 0.80 13.50
CA THR A 28 1.89 0.15 14.35
C THR A 28 2.84 -0.77 13.57
N GLU A 29 2.34 -1.48 12.55
CA GLU A 29 3.17 -2.34 11.69
C GLU A 29 4.07 -1.52 10.80
N ILE A 30 3.56 -0.41 10.25
CA ILE A 30 4.33 0.54 9.45
C ILE A 30 5.50 1.09 10.27
N LEU A 31 5.23 1.53 11.51
CA LEU A 31 6.28 2.02 12.40
C LEU A 31 7.31 0.94 12.76
N ALA A 32 6.86 -0.29 13.01
CA ALA A 32 7.74 -1.40 13.32
C ALA A 32 8.66 -1.76 12.15
N ALA A 33 8.15 -1.74 10.91
CA ALA A 33 8.95 -1.97 9.71
C ALA A 33 10.02 -0.88 9.51
N LEU A 34 9.64 0.40 9.69
CA LEU A 34 10.59 1.52 9.58
C LEU A 34 11.71 1.43 10.62
N LYS A 35 11.41 1.03 11.86
CA LYS A 35 12.40 0.84 12.91
C LYS A 35 13.40 -0.29 12.62
N LYS A 36 13.07 -1.22 11.73
CA LYS A 36 13.98 -2.29 11.28
C LYS A 36 14.95 -1.82 10.19
N VAL A 37 14.69 -0.68 9.56
CA VAL A 37 15.59 -0.12 8.54
C VAL A 37 16.84 0.42 9.21
N GLN A 38 17.97 -0.23 8.95
CA GLN A 38 19.24 0.13 9.59
C GLN A 38 19.72 1.51 9.13
N GLY A 39 20.16 2.31 10.10
CA GLY A 39 20.73 3.64 9.84
C GLY A 39 19.73 4.70 9.39
N LEU A 40 18.41 4.46 9.49
CA LEU A 40 17.39 5.47 9.23
C LEU A 40 17.34 6.46 10.40
N GLU A 41 17.57 7.74 10.13
CA GLU A 41 17.55 8.79 11.17
C GLU A 41 16.11 9.11 11.61
N ASP A 42 15.93 9.64 12.83
CA ASP A 42 14.61 9.98 13.38
C ASP A 42 13.81 10.92 12.47
N LYS A 43 14.48 11.90 11.86
CA LYS A 43 13.85 12.83 10.91
C LYS A 43 13.38 12.11 9.64
N GLU A 44 14.18 11.18 9.13
CA GLU A 44 13.86 10.39 7.94
C GLU A 44 12.72 9.41 8.22
N LEU A 45 12.73 8.79 9.40
CA LEU A 45 11.68 7.90 9.90
C LEU A 45 10.35 8.63 10.00
N LEU A 46 10.31 9.81 10.63
CA LEU A 46 9.06 10.59 10.76
C LEU A 46 8.51 11.01 9.40
N ARG A 47 9.39 11.42 8.46
CA ARG A 47 9.02 11.76 7.10
C ARG A 47 8.43 10.55 6.36
N ALA A 48 9.12 9.41 6.40
CA ALA A 48 8.69 8.17 5.75
C ALA A 48 7.36 7.69 6.33
N TYR A 49 7.24 7.69 7.66
CA TYR A 49 6.02 7.28 8.36
C TYR A 49 4.82 8.10 7.91
N GLY A 50 4.95 9.43 7.85
CA GLY A 50 3.86 10.30 7.39
C GLY A 50 3.38 10.06 5.95
N LYS A 51 4.22 9.48 5.10
CA LYS A 51 3.86 9.08 3.72
C LYS A 51 3.21 7.71 3.68
N LEU A 52 3.81 6.73 4.36
CA LEU A 52 3.36 5.35 4.34
C LEU A 52 1.99 5.13 4.99
N ILE A 53 1.64 5.93 6.00
CA ILE A 53 0.28 5.87 6.59
C ILE A 53 -0.82 6.38 5.65
N LYS A 54 -0.46 7.10 4.59
CA LYS A 54 -1.41 7.68 3.62
C LYS A 54 -1.59 6.84 2.38
N ASP A 55 -0.62 5.98 2.06
CA ASP A 55 -0.65 5.11 0.89
C ASP A 55 -0.15 3.71 1.25
N GLU A 56 -1.09 2.78 1.36
CA GLU A 56 -0.79 1.39 1.65
C GLU A 56 0.10 0.75 0.57
N ARG A 57 -0.03 1.14 -0.69
CA ARG A 57 0.80 0.58 -1.78
C ARG A 57 2.26 0.96 -1.63
N MET A 58 2.56 2.11 -1.01
CA MET A 58 3.93 2.46 -0.68
C MET A 58 4.50 1.57 0.43
N PHE A 59 3.67 1.17 1.40
CA PHE A 59 4.10 0.22 2.42
C PHE A 59 4.34 -1.17 1.83
N GLU A 60 3.45 -1.65 0.97
CA GLU A 60 3.65 -2.91 0.25
C GLU A 60 4.94 -2.89 -0.59
N ALA A 61 5.21 -1.79 -1.30
CA ALA A 61 6.45 -1.61 -2.05
C ALA A 61 7.68 -1.66 -1.14
N LEU A 62 7.64 -1.01 0.03
CA LEU A 62 8.72 -1.08 1.02
C LEU A 62 9.00 -2.53 1.47
N MET A 63 7.94 -3.30 1.69
CA MET A 63 8.05 -4.70 2.14
C MET A 63 8.54 -5.64 1.03
N ALA A 64 8.26 -5.32 -0.23
CA ALA A 64 8.76 -6.05 -1.40
C ALA A 64 10.26 -5.79 -1.67
N LEU A 65 10.83 -4.70 -1.14
CA LEU A 65 12.24 -4.36 -1.35
C LEU A 65 13.20 -5.21 -0.48
N PRO A 66 14.35 -5.59 -1.05
CA PRO A 66 15.50 -6.06 -0.28
C PRO A 66 15.92 -5.07 0.81
N GLU A 67 16.40 -5.57 1.95
CA GLU A 67 16.66 -4.74 3.14
C GLU A 67 17.66 -3.61 2.88
N ASP A 68 18.67 -3.87 2.05
CA ASP A 68 19.71 -2.93 1.62
C ASP A 68 19.16 -1.78 0.77
N LEU A 69 18.05 -2.00 0.06
CA LEU A 69 17.42 -0.98 -0.79
C LEU A 69 16.34 -0.19 -0.07
N ARG A 70 15.84 -0.65 1.09
CA ARG A 70 14.77 0.04 1.84
C ARG A 70 15.17 1.45 2.24
N LYS A 71 16.35 1.66 2.82
CA LYS A 71 16.79 3.01 3.21
C LYS A 71 16.98 3.91 1.98
N PRO A 72 17.80 3.58 0.97
CA PRO A 72 17.95 4.42 -0.21
C PRO A 72 16.61 4.78 -0.87
N TRP A 73 15.71 3.80 -1.01
CA TRP A 73 14.38 4.04 -1.57
C TRP A 73 13.57 5.04 -0.74
N LEU A 74 13.51 4.88 0.59
CA LEU A 74 12.82 5.84 1.47
C LEU A 74 13.37 7.27 1.35
N LEU A 75 14.66 7.43 1.02
CA LEU A 75 15.28 8.74 0.83
C LEU A 75 14.97 9.36 -0.53
N THR A 76 14.55 8.59 -1.53
CA THR A 76 14.07 9.10 -2.83
C THR A 76 12.66 9.69 -2.75
N LEU A 77 11.93 9.42 -1.66
CA LEU A 77 10.60 9.96 -1.45
C LEU A 77 10.73 11.43 -1.03
N GLU A 78 10.53 12.36 -1.97
CA GLU A 78 10.46 13.82 -1.74
C GLU A 78 9.21 14.27 -1.00
#